data_AF-A0A1I1SX93-F1
#
_entry.id   AF-A0A1I1SX93-F1
#
_cell.length_a   1.000
_cell.length_b   1.000
_cell.length_c   1.000
_cell.angle_alpha   90.00
_cell.angle_beta   90.00
_cell.angle_gamma   90.00
#
_symmetry.space_group_name_H-M   'P 1'
#
loop_
_entity.id
_entity.type
_entity.pdbx_description
1 polymer ?
#
loop_
_entity_poly.entity_id
_entity_poly.type
_entity_poly.pdbx_seq_one_letter_code
_entity_poly.pdbx_strand_id
1 'polypeptide(L)'
;MAENQTEEQTLQAAMGLIANGGNAKSLAFEAIRQAKKGDIKGARAKLKEADASLNEAHNSQTAMLTQEAQGGHTNVTLLVVHSQDHLMNAITFRDLAGEMVDLYEKLYEANSLAK
;
A
#
# COMPACT_ATOMS: atom_id res chain seq x y z
N MET A 1 -33.81 -3.35 -0.81
CA MET A 1 -33.18 -3.09 -2.12
C MET A 1 -32.05 -2.07 -2.00
N ALA A 2 -32.26 -0.89 -1.40
CA ALA A 2 -31.18 0.08 -1.13
C ALA A 2 -30.08 -0.47 -0.19
N GLU A 3 -30.45 -1.22 0.86
CA GLU A 3 -29.47 -1.83 1.79
C GLU A 3 -28.50 -2.81 1.11
N ASN A 4 -28.99 -3.68 0.22
CA ASN A 4 -28.14 -4.61 -0.55
C ASN A 4 -27.14 -3.90 -1.47
N GLN A 5 -27.49 -2.73 -2.02
CA GLN A 5 -26.60 -1.98 -2.91
C GLN A 5 -25.44 -1.32 -2.13
N THR A 6 -25.71 -0.84 -0.92
CA THR A 6 -24.69 -0.26 -0.03
C THR A 6 -23.69 -1.32 0.46
N GLU A 7 -24.17 -2.54 0.74
CA GLU A 7 -23.32 -3.67 1.13
C GLU A 7 -22.41 -4.12 -0.03
N GLU A 8 -22.93 -4.19 -1.25
CA GLU A 8 -22.14 -4.55 -2.43
C GLU A 8 -21.06 -3.51 -2.74
N GLN A 9 -21.37 -2.21 -2.61
CA GLN A 9 -20.39 -1.13 -2.76
C GLN A 9 -19.28 -1.20 -1.69
N THR A 10 -19.66 -1.47 -0.43
CA THR A 10 -18.70 -1.62 0.67
C THR A 10 -17.79 -2.82 0.45
N LEU A 11 -18.34 -3.94 -0.05
CA LEU A 11 -17.57 -5.13 -0.41
C LEU A 11 -16.58 -4.84 -1.53
N GLN A 12 -17.00 -4.17 -2.60
CA GLN A 12 -16.12 -3.78 -3.70
C GLN A 12 -14.99 -2.88 -3.25
N ALA A 13 -15.28 -1.88 -2.40
CA ALA A 13 -14.26 -1.00 -1.81
C ALA A 13 -13.26 -1.80 -0.95
N ALA A 14 -13.76 -2.71 -0.09
CA ALA A 14 -12.90 -3.55 0.75
C ALA A 14 -12.00 -4.48 -0.08
N MET A 15 -12.52 -5.11 -1.15
CA MET A 15 -11.70 -5.94 -2.02
C MET A 15 -10.66 -5.11 -2.79
N GLY A 16 -11.02 -3.90 -3.24
CA GLY A 16 -10.10 -2.96 -3.87
C GLY A 16 -8.94 -2.57 -2.94
N LEU A 17 -9.24 -2.26 -1.67
CA LEU A 17 -8.24 -1.99 -0.64
C LEU A 17 -7.29 -3.17 -0.43
N ILE A 18 -7.82 -4.39 -0.31
CA ILE A 18 -7.01 -5.59 -0.10
C ILE A 18 -6.09 -5.84 -1.29
N ALA A 19 -6.62 -5.78 -2.51
CA ALA A 19 -5.87 -6.04 -3.73
C ALA A 19 -4.75 -5.02 -3.92
N ASN A 20 -5.07 -3.73 -3.87
CA ASN A 20 -4.10 -2.66 -4.09
C ASN A 20 -3.11 -2.52 -2.93
N GLY A 21 -3.55 -2.68 -1.68
CA GLY A 21 -2.65 -2.74 -0.52
C GLY A 21 -1.70 -3.94 -0.58
N GLY A 22 -2.21 -5.11 -0.97
CA GLY A 22 -1.39 -6.32 -1.18
C GLY A 22 -0.35 -6.16 -2.29
N ASN A 23 -0.74 -5.55 -3.42
CA ASN A 23 0.16 -5.28 -4.52
C ASN A 23 1.26 -4.28 -4.13
N ALA A 24 0.88 -3.15 -3.52
CA ALA A 24 1.83 -2.15 -3.02
C ALA A 24 2.88 -2.76 -2.07
N LYS A 25 2.44 -3.58 -1.11
CA LYS A 25 3.34 -4.27 -0.18
C LYS A 25 4.32 -5.19 -0.92
N SER A 26 3.83 -5.92 -1.92
CA SER A 26 4.64 -6.85 -2.72
C SER A 26 5.70 -6.10 -3.53
N LEU A 27 5.32 -5.00 -4.19
CA LEU A 27 6.23 -4.12 -4.92
C LEU A 27 7.28 -3.48 -4.02
N ALA A 28 6.91 -3.05 -2.81
CA ALA A 28 7.86 -2.56 -1.81
C ALA A 28 8.87 -3.65 -1.38
N PHE A 29 8.44 -4.91 -1.25
CA PHE A 29 9.36 -6.03 -1.01
C PHE A 29 10.33 -6.25 -2.18
N GLU A 30 9.83 -6.17 -3.41
CA GLU A 30 10.67 -6.24 -4.62
C GLU A 30 11.69 -5.11 -4.66
N ALA A 31 11.31 -3.88 -4.28
CA ALA A 31 12.22 -2.75 -4.20
C ALA A 31 13.40 -3.03 -3.26
N ILE A 32 13.12 -3.50 -2.04
CA ILE A 32 14.17 -3.90 -1.08
C ILE A 32 15.07 -4.99 -1.67
N ARG A 33 14.48 -5.99 -2.35
CA ARG A 33 15.25 -7.09 -2.97
C ARG A 33 16.15 -6.61 -4.10
N GLN A 34 15.74 -5.62 -4.88
CA GLN A 34 16.56 -5.03 -5.94
C GLN A 34 17.67 -4.16 -5.36
N ALA A 35 17.36 -3.35 -4.34
CA ALA A 35 18.37 -2.54 -3.66
C ALA A 35 19.45 -3.40 -3.00
N LYS A 36 19.08 -4.53 -2.38
CA LYS A 36 20.03 -5.53 -1.84
C LYS A 36 21.03 -6.09 -2.86
N LYS A 37 20.72 -6.00 -4.16
CA LYS A 37 21.58 -6.47 -5.27
C LYS A 37 22.33 -5.31 -5.94
N GLY A 38 22.29 -4.11 -5.38
CA GLY A 38 22.89 -2.91 -5.96
C GLY A 38 22.11 -2.28 -7.10
N ASP A 39 20.94 -2.82 -7.47
CA ASP A 39 20.04 -2.22 -8.45
C ASP A 39 19.14 -1.17 -7.78
N ILE A 40 19.75 -0.04 -7.43
CA ILE A 40 19.03 1.07 -6.79
C ILE A 40 18.01 1.68 -7.76
N LYS A 41 18.34 1.80 -9.05
CA LYS A 41 17.43 2.38 -10.05
C LYS A 41 16.16 1.53 -10.19
N GLY A 42 16.30 0.22 -10.29
CA GLY A 42 15.17 -0.70 -10.31
C GLY A 42 14.37 -0.64 -9.00
N ALA A 43 15.05 -0.59 -7.85
CA ALA A 43 14.38 -0.46 -6.56
C ALA A 43 13.49 0.79 -6.47
N ARG A 44 14.00 1.96 -6.92
CA ARG A 44 13.23 3.21 -6.98
C ARG A 44 12.04 3.11 -7.94
N ALA A 45 12.19 2.42 -9.06
CA ALA A 45 11.08 2.18 -9.98
C ALA A 45 9.97 1.35 -9.30
N LYS A 46 10.34 0.31 -8.57
CA LYS A 46 9.39 -0.52 -7.80
C LYS A 46 8.69 0.23 -6.69
N LEU A 47 9.37 1.14 -5.99
CA LEU A 47 8.71 2.03 -5.02
C LEU A 47 7.68 2.94 -5.69
N LYS A 48 7.95 3.46 -6.89
CA LYS A 48 6.97 4.26 -7.65
C LYS A 48 5.77 3.44 -8.09
N GLU A 49 5.97 2.19 -8.51
CA GLU A 49 4.86 1.27 -8.79
C GLU A 49 4.03 1.01 -7.52
N ALA A 50 4.68 0.84 -6.36
CA ALA A 50 3.99 0.68 -5.09
C ALA A 50 3.16 1.93 -4.73
N ASP A 51 3.70 3.12 -4.96
CA ASP A 51 3.02 4.40 -4.74
C ASP A 51 1.75 4.52 -5.58
N ALA A 52 1.78 4.11 -6.85
CA ALA A 52 0.60 4.10 -7.71
C ALA A 52 -0.50 3.20 -7.13
N SER A 53 -0.19 1.97 -6.71
CA SER A 53 -1.17 1.07 -6.07
C SER A 53 -1.67 1.61 -4.73
N LEU A 54 -0.80 2.21 -3.90
CA LEU A 54 -1.23 2.85 -2.65
C LEU A 54 -2.19 4.00 -2.89
N ASN A 55 -1.93 4.84 -3.90
CA ASN A 55 -2.80 5.97 -4.20
C ASN A 55 -4.23 5.53 -4.56
N GLU A 56 -4.38 4.45 -5.34
CA GLU A 56 -5.70 3.90 -5.66
C GLU A 56 -6.44 3.39 -4.41
N ALA A 57 -5.76 2.63 -3.55
CA ALA A 57 -6.32 2.16 -2.30
C ALA A 57 -6.66 3.32 -1.35
N HIS A 58 -5.74 4.26 -1.18
CA HIS A 58 -5.88 5.41 -0.29
C HIS A 58 -7.04 6.32 -0.71
N ASN A 59 -7.26 6.53 -2.01
CA ASN A 59 -8.43 7.26 -2.51
C ASN A 59 -9.74 6.56 -2.11
N SER A 60 -9.77 5.22 -2.16
CA SER A 60 -10.94 4.43 -1.76
C SER A 60 -11.17 4.49 -0.25
N GLN A 61 -10.11 4.43 0.56
CA GLN A 61 -10.19 4.65 2.01
C GLN A 61 -10.70 6.06 2.35
N THR A 62 -10.18 7.08 1.66
CA THR A 62 -10.57 8.49 1.86
C THR A 62 -12.05 8.68 1.55
N ALA A 63 -12.57 8.06 0.49
CA ALA A 63 -13.99 8.11 0.15
C ALA A 63 -14.86 7.49 1.25
N MET A 64 -14.49 6.33 1.79
CA MET A 64 -15.22 5.70 2.90
C MET A 64 -15.22 6.57 4.17
N LEU A 65 -14.07 7.14 4.55
CA LEU A 65 -13.97 8.04 5.70
C LEU A 65 -14.79 9.32 5.50
N THR A 66 -14.81 9.86 4.27
CA THR A 66 -15.60 11.06 3.93
C THR A 66 -17.09 10.77 4.05
N GLN A 67 -17.55 9.61 3.56
CA GLN A 67 -18.94 9.19 3.67
C GLN A 67 -19.37 9.01 5.14
N GLU A 68 -18.52 8.38 5.95
CA GLU A 68 -18.74 8.23 7.40
C GLU A 68 -18.89 9.60 8.09
N ALA A 69 -18.00 10.55 7.79
CA ALA A 69 -18.01 11.89 8.37
C ALA A 69 -19.26 12.72 7.97
N GLN A 70 -19.88 12.41 6.83
CA GLN A 70 -21.13 13.01 6.38
C GLN A 70 -22.39 12.38 7.03
N GLY A 71 -22.21 11.42 7.94
CA GLY A 71 -23.30 10.70 8.61
C GLY A 71 -23.74 9.44 7.86
N GLY A 72 -23.05 9.06 6.79
CA GLY A 72 -23.26 7.82 6.05
C GLY A 72 -22.56 6.65 6.72
N HIS A 73 -23.04 6.24 7.89
CA HIS A 73 -22.42 5.18 8.68
C HIS A 73 -22.25 3.88 7.88
N THR A 74 -21.00 3.41 7.80
CA THR A 74 -20.65 2.15 7.14
C THR A 74 -20.80 0.99 8.12
N ASN A 75 -21.35 -0.13 7.66
CA ASN A 75 -21.40 -1.34 8.48
C ASN A 75 -19.99 -1.94 8.66
N VAL A 76 -19.49 -1.91 9.90
CA VAL A 76 -18.15 -2.43 10.22
C VAL A 76 -18.20 -3.95 10.28
N THR A 77 -17.68 -4.59 9.23
CA THR A 77 -17.50 -6.05 9.17
C THR A 77 -16.03 -6.42 9.34
N LEU A 78 -15.76 -7.70 9.66
CA LEU A 78 -14.39 -8.21 9.73
C LEU A 78 -13.61 -7.95 8.43
N LEU A 79 -14.28 -8.06 7.27
CA LEU A 79 -13.66 -7.83 5.97
C LEU A 79 -13.29 -6.36 5.76
N VAL A 80 -14.14 -5.42 6.19
CA VAL A 80 -13.83 -3.98 6.12
C VAL A 80 -12.63 -3.66 7.01
N VAL A 81 -12.61 -4.15 8.26
CA VAL A 81 -11.46 -3.97 9.16
C VAL A 81 -10.18 -4.55 8.54
N HIS A 82 -10.24 -5.78 8.05
CA HIS A 82 -9.12 -6.44 7.40
C HIS A 82 -8.59 -5.67 6.17
N SER A 83 -9.49 -5.08 5.38
CA SER A 83 -9.11 -4.27 4.22
C SER A 83 -8.36 -3.00 4.60
N GLN A 84 -8.76 -2.35 5.70
CA GLN A 84 -8.08 -1.19 6.27
C GLN A 84 -6.69 -1.57 6.82
N ASP A 85 -6.59 -2.72 7.50
CA ASP A 85 -5.32 -3.27 7.99
C ASP A 85 -4.34 -3.52 6.84
N HIS A 86 -4.81 -4.09 5.73
CA HIS A 86 -4.01 -4.30 4.52
C HIS A 86 -3.41 -3.01 3.99
N LEU A 87 -4.23 -1.96 3.87
CA LEU A 87 -3.78 -0.65 3.38
C LEU A 87 -2.78 -0.01 4.34
N MET A 88 -3.11 0.10 5.63
CA MET A 88 -2.23 0.78 6.59
C MET A 88 -0.90 0.06 6.78
N ASN A 89 -0.91 -1.27 6.77
CA ASN A 89 0.32 -2.04 6.76
C ASN A 89 1.12 -1.82 5.47
N ALA A 90 0.47 -1.70 4.30
CA ALA A 90 1.16 -1.46 3.04
C ALA A 90 1.82 -0.07 3.00
N ILE A 91 1.14 0.97 3.50
CA ILE A 91 1.70 2.33 3.64
C ILE A 91 2.96 2.28 4.51
N THR A 92 2.83 1.75 5.74
CA THR A 92 3.95 1.66 6.68
C THR A 92 5.13 0.88 6.10
N PHE A 93 4.84 -0.23 5.41
CA PHE A 93 5.86 -1.07 4.80
C PHE A 93 6.55 -0.37 3.62
N ARG A 94 5.81 0.38 2.80
CA ARG A 94 6.39 1.18 1.71
C ARG A 94 7.33 2.24 2.25
N ASP A 95 6.95 2.94 3.32
CA ASP A 95 7.79 3.99 3.91
C ASP A 95 9.10 3.41 4.43
N LEU A 96 9.03 2.30 5.18
CA LEU A 96 10.21 1.55 5.60
C LEU A 96 11.03 1.02 4.43
N ALA A 97 10.39 0.55 3.35
CA ALA A 97 11.10 0.09 2.16
C ALA A 97 11.89 1.24 1.51
N GLY A 98 11.36 2.46 1.51
CA GLY A 98 12.08 3.67 1.09
C GLY A 98 13.37 3.87 1.89
N GLU A 99 13.27 3.89 3.22
CA GLU A 99 14.42 4.03 4.12
C GLU A 99 15.46 2.91 3.92
N MET A 100 15.00 1.68 3.66
CA MET A 100 15.90 0.56 3.37
C MET A 100 16.63 0.73 2.04
N VAL A 101 15.96 1.23 0.99
CA VAL A 101 16.59 1.52 -0.30
C VAL A 101 17.64 2.62 -0.14
N ASP A 102 17.33 3.71 0.59
CA ASP A 102 18.27 4.78 0.92
C ASP A 102 19.50 4.26 1.68
N LEU A 103 19.29 3.36 2.63
CA LEU A 103 20.36 2.73 3.40
C LEU A 103 21.27 1.90 2.49
N TYR A 104 20.71 1.06 1.60
CA TYR A 104 21.50 0.27 0.66
C TYR A 104 22.30 1.16 -0.30
N GLU A 105 21.70 2.22 -0.83
CA GLU A 105 22.37 3.20 -1.70
C GLU A 105 23.62 3.78 -1.01
N LYS A 106 23.48 4.27 0.23
CA LYS A 106 24.61 4.78 1.03
C LYS A 106 25.68 3.73 1.30
N LEU A 107 25.31 2.48 1.57
CA LEU A 107 26.26 1.39 1.79
C LEU A 107 27.09 1.07 0.54
N TYR A 108 26.49 1.11 -0.65
CA TYR A 108 27.22 0.96 -1.91
C TYR A 108 28.12 2.16 -2.21
N GLU A 109 27.64 3.38 -1.97
CA GLU A 109 28.46 4.61 -2.11
C GLU A 109 29.68 4.62 -1.18
N ALA A 110 29.51 4.13 0.05
CA ALA A 110 30.58 3.98 1.03
C ALA A 110 31.49 2.75 0.77
N ASN A 111 31.30 2.01 -0.34
CA ASN A 111 31.99 0.76 -0.65
C ASN A 111 31.94 -0.29 0.49
N SER A 112 30.90 -0.22 1.33
CA SER A 112 30.69 -1.15 2.45
C SER A 112 30.05 -2.47 2.01
N LEU A 113 29.52 -2.51 0.79
CA LEU A 113 29.00 -3.71 0.13
C LEU A 113 29.64 -3.87 -1.25
N ALA A 114 30.04 -5.09 -1.59
CA ALA A 114 30.38 -5.42 -2.97
C ALA A 114 29.09 -5.43 -3.81
N LYS A 115 29.13 -4.80 -4.98
CA LYS A 115 28.05 -4.90 -5.98
C LYS A 115 27.92 -6.31 -6.53
#